data_AF-A0A2G6I1H2-F1
#
_entry.id   AF-A0A2G6I1H2-F1
#
_cell.length_a   1.000
_cell.length_b   1.000
_cell.length_c   1.000
_cell.angle_alpha   90.00
_cell.angle_beta   90.00
_cell.angle_gamma   90.00
#
_symmetry.space_group_name_H-M   'P 1'
#
loop_
_entity.id
_entity.type
_entity.pdbx_description
1 polymer ?
#
loop_
_entity_poly.entity_id
_entity_poly.type
_entity_poly.pdbx_seq_one_letter_code
_entity_poly.pdbx_strand_id
1 'polypeptide(L)'
;MPELPGAAALSWREKFHGRTAEYTPPPASSGAALRSKCVFLLPETFMNLSGKSVAAAARFYKLETREILVIHDDLELPFGTSQSRPGGGLGGHNGLRSIRNSLGTADFYRLRMGIGRPERGTVPSWVLGRFAPDEEARLPAILTEAARTFLDMLQQQ
;
A
#
# COMPACT_ATOMS: atom_id res chain seq x y z
N MET A 1 -1.02 -18.01 -5.59
CA MET A 1 -0.34 -16.90 -4.88
C MET A 1 0.84 -17.47 -4.13
N PRO A 2 1.99 -16.77 -3.98
CA PRO A 2 2.76 -16.93 -2.75
C PRO A 2 1.85 -16.38 -1.65
N GLU A 3 1.09 -17.27 -1.02
CA GLU A 3 0.26 -16.88 0.11
C GLU A 3 1.21 -16.48 1.22
N LEU A 4 1.08 -15.24 1.72
CA LEU A 4 1.56 -14.92 3.06
C LEU A 4 1.00 -16.01 3.98
N PRO A 5 1.84 -16.90 4.56
CA PRO A 5 1.32 -18.01 5.35
C PRO A 5 0.48 -17.43 6.51
N GLY A 6 -0.82 -17.72 6.52
CA GLY A 6 -1.78 -17.16 7.48
C GLY A 6 -2.53 -15.89 7.05
N ALA A 7 -2.32 -15.35 5.84
CA ALA A 7 -3.05 -14.16 5.37
C ALA A 7 -4.56 -14.38 5.21
N ALA A 8 -4.98 -15.58 4.80
CA ALA A 8 -6.40 -15.96 4.77
C ALA A 8 -7.04 -15.99 6.17
N ALA A 9 -6.23 -16.01 7.24
CA ALA A 9 -6.68 -16.00 8.63
C ALA A 9 -6.61 -14.60 9.29
N LEU A 10 -6.29 -13.54 8.53
CA LEU A 10 -6.26 -12.18 9.07
C LEU A 10 -7.65 -11.77 9.56
N SER A 11 -7.74 -11.50 10.87
CA SER A 11 -8.93 -10.94 11.49
C SER A 11 -8.95 -9.43 11.30
N TRP A 12 -9.76 -8.97 10.34
CA TRP A 12 -9.98 -7.55 10.10
C TRP A 12 -10.91 -6.93 11.14
N ARG A 13 -10.58 -5.73 11.59
CA ARG A 13 -11.34 -4.95 12.57
C ARG A 13 -11.50 -3.51 12.12
N GLU A 14 -12.64 -2.90 12.44
CA GLU A 14 -12.85 -1.47 12.23
C GLU A 14 -12.09 -0.68 13.30
N LYS A 15 -11.10 0.09 12.87
CA LYS A 15 -10.29 0.95 13.74
C LYS A 15 -9.58 2.02 12.91
N PHE A 16 -9.23 3.13 13.54
CA PHE A 16 -8.46 4.21 12.90
C PHE A 16 -9.13 4.77 11.63
N HIS A 17 -10.47 4.85 11.59
CA HIS A 17 -11.20 5.32 10.40
C HIS A 17 -10.99 4.42 9.16
N GLY A 18 -10.86 3.13 9.37
CA GLY A 18 -10.74 2.12 8.31
C GLY A 18 -10.78 0.71 8.87
N ARG A 19 -10.30 -0.24 8.08
CA ARG A 19 -10.11 -1.64 8.51
C ARG A 19 -8.64 -1.93 8.75
N THR A 20 -8.34 -2.62 9.84
CA THR A 20 -6.98 -3.01 10.18
C THR A 20 -6.91 -4.50 10.51
N ALA A 21 -5.78 -5.12 10.19
CA ALA A 21 -5.48 -6.49 10.57
C ALA A 21 -4.02 -6.57 11.03
N GLU A 22 -3.76 -7.36 12.06
CA GLU A 22 -2.42 -7.58 12.57
C GLU A 22 -1.93 -8.95 12.10
N TYR A 23 -0.67 -9.00 11.66
CA TYR A 23 0.03 -10.23 11.32
C TYR A 23 1.21 -10.41 12.26
N THR A 24 1.22 -11.54 12.96
CA THR A 24 2.37 -11.97 13.75
C THR A 24 3.02 -13.13 13.02
N PRO A 25 4.29 -13.00 12.61
CA PRO A 25 4.96 -14.09 11.90
C PRO A 25 5.12 -15.32 12.80
N PRO A 26 5.01 -16.54 12.26
CA PRO A 26 5.33 -17.75 13.01
C PRO A 26 6.85 -17.80 13.33
N PRO A 27 7.28 -18.68 14.24
CA PRO A 27 8.69 -18.82 14.60
C PRO A 27 9.60 -19.00 13.37
N ALA A 28 10.83 -18.49 13.42
CA ALA A 28 11.75 -18.45 12.28
C ALA A 28 12.06 -19.83 11.66
N SER A 29 11.91 -20.92 12.42
CA SER A 29 12.04 -22.31 11.96
C SER A 29 10.96 -22.74 10.96
N SER A 30 9.90 -21.95 10.79
CA SER A 30 8.73 -22.27 9.97
C SER A 30 8.84 -21.80 8.51
N GLY A 31 9.95 -21.15 8.11
CA GLY A 31 10.07 -20.55 6.78
C GLY A 31 9.13 -19.35 6.57
N ALA A 32 8.87 -18.58 7.63
CA ALA A 32 7.97 -17.43 7.60
C ALA A 32 8.38 -16.40 6.53
N ALA A 33 7.42 -15.94 5.74
CA ALA A 33 7.66 -14.93 4.70
C ALA A 33 8.04 -13.56 5.29
N LEU A 34 7.59 -13.26 6.51
CA LEU A 34 7.89 -12.04 7.25
C LEU A 34 8.58 -12.39 8.57
N ARG A 35 9.53 -11.55 9.02
CA ARG A 35 10.25 -11.73 10.30
C ARG A 35 9.77 -10.83 11.43
N SER A 36 9.03 -9.77 11.09
CA SER A 36 8.50 -8.78 12.03
C SER A 36 6.97 -8.79 12.04
N LYS A 37 6.39 -8.38 13.16
CA LYS A 37 4.95 -8.11 13.25
C LYS A 37 4.59 -7.00 12.27
N CYS A 38 3.52 -7.19 11.52
CA CYS A 38 3.00 -6.19 10.59
C CYS A 38 1.58 -5.79 10.96
N VAL A 39 1.23 -4.56 10.65
CA VAL A 39 -0.14 -4.06 10.74
C VAL A 39 -0.57 -3.63 9.35
N PHE A 40 -1.61 -4.27 8.84
CA PHE A 40 -2.28 -3.86 7.61
C PHE A 40 -3.35 -2.83 7.95
N LEU A 41 -3.47 -1.80 7.11
CA LEU A 41 -4.47 -0.76 7.24
C LEU A 41 -5.06 -0.44 5.87
N LEU A 42 -6.38 -0.49 5.78
CA LEU A 42 -7.16 -0.01 4.65
C LEU A 42 -7.98 1.19 5.14
N PRO A 43 -7.52 2.43 4.89
CA PRO A 43 -8.30 3.63 5.22
C PRO A 43 -9.66 3.60 4.50
N GLU A 44 -10.74 3.80 5.23
CA GLU A 44 -12.11 3.93 4.68
C GLU A 44 -12.62 5.36 4.79
N THR A 45 -11.68 6.30 4.68
CA THR A 45 -11.95 7.72 4.47
C THR A 45 -12.03 8.01 2.97
N PHE A 46 -12.35 9.25 2.61
CA PHE A 46 -12.02 9.74 1.27
C PHE A 46 -10.49 9.75 1.05
N MET A 47 -10.05 9.61 -0.21
CA MET A 47 -8.63 9.56 -0.56
C MET A 47 -7.87 10.82 -0.13
N ASN A 48 -8.49 11.99 -0.18
CA ASN A 48 -7.88 13.24 0.32
C ASN A 48 -7.81 13.32 1.86
N LEU A 49 -8.38 12.35 2.58
CA LEU A 49 -8.40 12.27 4.04
C LEU A 49 -7.67 11.03 4.59
N SER A 50 -6.99 10.24 3.75
CA SER A 50 -6.26 9.03 4.17
C SER A 50 -5.26 9.27 5.30
N GLY A 51 -4.65 10.47 5.37
CA GLY A 51 -3.71 10.82 6.43
C GLY A 51 -4.32 10.78 7.83
N LYS A 52 -5.63 11.03 7.97
CA LYS A 52 -6.34 10.92 9.25
C LYS A 52 -6.28 9.49 9.81
N SER A 53 -6.46 8.51 8.93
CA SER A 53 -6.42 7.09 9.29
C SER A 53 -4.99 6.65 9.61
N VAL A 54 -4.05 6.95 8.71
CA VAL A 54 -2.63 6.56 8.85
C VAL A 54 -2.01 7.17 10.11
N ALA A 55 -2.23 8.46 10.39
CA ALA A 55 -1.69 9.11 11.58
C ALA A 55 -2.34 8.61 12.89
N ALA A 56 -3.60 8.16 12.86
CA ALA A 56 -4.22 7.53 14.03
C ALA A 56 -3.58 6.17 14.34
N ALA A 57 -3.37 5.33 13.31
CA ALA A 57 -2.69 4.04 13.46
C ALA A 57 -1.23 4.20 13.89
N ALA A 58 -0.47 5.10 13.24
CA ALA A 58 0.94 5.34 13.55
C ALA A 58 1.13 5.78 15.01
N ARG A 59 0.29 6.69 15.52
CA ARG A 59 0.34 7.10 16.94
C ARG A 59 -0.01 5.98 17.90
N PHE A 60 -1.01 5.16 17.57
CA PHE A 60 -1.43 4.05 18.43
C PHE A 60 -0.35 2.98 18.56
N TYR A 61 0.25 2.58 17.42
CA TYR A 61 1.30 1.56 17.38
C TYR A 61 2.71 2.13 17.65
N LYS A 62 2.84 3.45 17.81
CA LYS A 62 4.10 4.17 18.02
C LYS A 62 5.10 3.95 16.89
N LEU A 63 4.61 3.94 15.66
CA LEU A 63 5.42 3.75 14.46
C LEU A 63 6.11 5.06 14.06
N GLU A 64 7.40 4.98 13.75
CA GLU A 64 8.13 6.00 13.03
C GLU A 64 7.69 6.04 11.56
N THR A 65 7.81 7.20 10.90
CA THR A 65 7.39 7.35 9.50
C THR A 65 8.09 6.36 8.57
N ARG A 66 9.37 6.06 8.82
CA ARG A 66 10.15 5.10 8.03
C ARG A 66 9.70 3.64 8.19
N GLU A 67 8.89 3.33 9.19
CA GLU A 67 8.30 2.00 9.39
C GLU A 67 6.96 1.85 8.64
N ILE A 68 6.50 2.92 7.98
CA ILE A 68 5.24 2.94 7.23
C ILE A 68 5.54 2.69 5.75
N LEU A 69 4.87 1.70 5.19
CA LEU A 69 4.78 1.45 3.75
C LEU A 69 3.39 1.85 3.24
N VAL A 70 3.35 2.71 2.23
CA VAL A 70 2.12 3.09 1.53
C VAL A 70 2.08 2.43 0.15
N ILE A 71 1.10 1.57 -0.08
CA ILE A 71 0.83 0.99 -1.40
C ILE A 71 -0.20 1.88 -2.10
N HIS A 72 0.12 2.38 -3.29
CA HIS A 72 -0.76 3.32 -4.01
C HIS A 72 -0.60 3.21 -5.53
N ASP A 73 -1.59 3.67 -6.28
CA ASP A 73 -1.52 3.81 -7.73
C ASP A 73 -0.59 4.96 -8.16
N ASP A 74 0.08 4.80 -9.29
CA ASP A 74 1.05 5.75 -9.81
C ASP A 74 0.90 5.92 -11.32
N LEU A 75 0.67 7.18 -11.73
CA LEU A 75 0.45 7.55 -13.12
C LEU A 75 1.75 7.54 -13.94
N GLU A 76 2.91 7.74 -13.31
CA GLU A 76 4.19 7.78 -14.03
C GLU A 76 4.74 6.40 -14.37
N LEU A 77 4.15 5.36 -13.78
CA LEU A 77 4.56 3.98 -14.00
C LEU A 77 3.61 3.31 -14.99
N PRO A 78 4.14 2.60 -16.01
CA PRO A 78 3.32 1.83 -16.95
C PRO A 78 2.42 0.82 -16.24
N PHE A 79 1.25 0.55 -16.82
CA PHE A 79 0.30 -0.42 -16.25
C PHE A 79 0.94 -1.79 -16.02
N GLY A 80 0.77 -2.31 -14.81
CA GLY A 80 1.28 -3.62 -14.39
C GLY A 80 2.73 -3.63 -13.90
N THR A 81 3.36 -2.47 -13.77
CA THR A 81 4.65 -2.35 -13.10
C THR A 81 4.48 -2.04 -11.61
N SER A 82 5.40 -2.53 -10.78
CA SER A 82 5.46 -2.18 -9.36
C SER A 82 6.88 -1.78 -8.98
N GLN A 83 7.03 -0.66 -8.27
CA GLN A 83 8.35 -0.17 -7.85
C GLN A 83 8.33 0.29 -6.40
N SER A 84 9.30 -0.17 -5.62
CA SER A 84 9.53 0.32 -4.26
C SER A 84 10.35 1.61 -4.27
N ARG A 85 10.04 2.54 -3.35
CA ARG A 85 10.80 3.77 -3.18
C ARG A 85 10.77 4.28 -1.74
N PRO A 86 11.92 4.63 -1.13
CA PRO A 86 11.95 5.38 0.12
C PRO A 86 11.63 6.85 -0.16
N GLY A 87 10.59 7.38 0.51
CA GLY A 87 10.23 8.80 0.45
C GLY A 87 10.14 9.39 -0.96
N GLY A 88 10.26 10.72 -1.08
CA GLY A 88 10.26 11.45 -2.34
C GLY A 88 8.91 12.06 -2.73
N GLY A 89 8.83 12.58 -3.96
CA GLY A 89 7.70 13.37 -4.45
C GLY A 89 6.37 12.63 -4.46
N LEU A 90 5.28 13.36 -4.23
CA LEU A 90 3.93 12.80 -4.08
C LEU A 90 3.18 12.60 -5.41
N GLY A 91 3.76 12.96 -6.55
CA GLY A 91 3.17 12.73 -7.88
C GLY A 91 1.79 13.37 -8.09
N GLY A 92 1.42 14.40 -7.30
CA GLY A 92 0.07 14.98 -7.33
C GLY A 92 -1.02 14.12 -6.66
N HIS A 93 -0.67 12.95 -6.12
CA HIS A 93 -1.62 12.00 -5.52
C HIS A 93 -2.21 12.54 -4.21
N ASN A 94 -3.54 12.59 -4.12
CA ASN A 94 -4.27 13.19 -2.99
C ASN A 94 -4.08 12.42 -1.67
N GLY A 95 -4.08 11.08 -1.72
CA GLY A 95 -3.76 10.22 -0.57
C GLY A 95 -2.38 10.50 0.03
N LEU A 96 -1.33 10.45 -0.78
CA LEU A 96 0.03 10.77 -0.35
C LEU A 96 0.16 12.18 0.24
N ARG A 97 -0.52 13.18 -0.35
CA ARG A 97 -0.58 14.54 0.18
C ARG A 97 -1.24 14.58 1.56
N SER A 98 -2.35 13.88 1.73
CA SER A 98 -3.06 13.75 3.00
C SER A 98 -2.18 13.13 4.08
N ILE A 99 -1.49 12.03 3.75
CA ILE A 99 -0.59 11.30 4.64
C ILE A 99 0.58 12.19 5.05
N ARG A 100 1.29 12.80 4.09
CA ARG A 100 2.38 13.74 4.38
C ARG A 100 1.92 14.86 5.32
N ASN A 101 0.78 15.48 5.04
CA ASN A 101 0.27 16.57 5.88
C ASN A 101 -0.03 16.12 7.32
N SER A 102 -0.46 14.87 7.49
CA SER A 102 -0.83 14.33 8.80
C SER A 102 0.36 13.78 9.58
N LEU A 103 1.39 13.28 8.89
CA LEU A 103 2.64 12.77 9.48
C LEU A 103 3.74 13.83 9.61
N GLY A 104 3.60 14.98 8.94
CA GLY A 104 4.59 16.07 8.93
C GLY A 104 5.75 15.87 7.94
N THR A 105 5.91 14.68 7.38
CA THR A 105 6.97 14.35 6.42
C THR A 105 6.47 13.36 5.35
N ALA A 106 7.18 13.28 4.22
CA ALA A 106 6.98 12.31 3.16
C ALA A 106 7.95 11.11 3.25
N ASP A 107 8.70 10.97 4.35
CA ASP A 107 9.76 9.96 4.53
C ASP A 107 9.22 8.56 4.92
N PHE A 108 8.10 8.18 4.33
CA PHE A 108 7.55 6.83 4.40
C PHE A 108 7.91 6.06 3.13
N TYR A 109 8.02 4.73 3.23
CA TYR A 109 8.23 3.89 2.05
C TYR A 109 6.98 3.85 1.20
N ARG A 110 7.16 3.64 -0.11
CA ARG A 110 6.06 3.48 -1.04
C ARG A 110 6.27 2.26 -1.93
N LEU A 111 5.20 1.51 -2.15
CA LEU A 111 5.09 0.53 -3.22
C LEU A 111 4.15 1.13 -4.27
N ARG A 112 4.73 1.58 -5.37
CA ARG A 112 4.06 2.31 -6.43
C ARG A 112 3.50 1.31 -7.44
N MET A 113 2.21 1.33 -7.68
CA MET A 113 1.49 0.45 -8.60
C MET A 113 1.18 1.20 -9.89
N GLY A 114 1.84 0.86 -10.99
CA GLY A 114 1.66 1.56 -12.26
C GLY A 114 0.27 1.36 -12.83
N ILE A 115 -0.40 2.49 -13.10
CA ILE A 115 -1.70 2.55 -13.80
C ILE A 115 -1.62 3.35 -15.11
N GLY A 116 -0.43 3.87 -15.44
CA GLY A 116 -0.22 4.72 -16.61
C GLY A 116 -0.93 6.07 -16.54
N ARG A 117 -0.70 6.90 -17.55
CA ARG A 117 -1.42 8.16 -17.74
C ARG A 117 -2.57 7.96 -18.71
N PRO A 118 -3.70 8.67 -18.51
CA PRO A 118 -4.78 8.65 -19.48
C PRO A 118 -4.28 9.21 -20.82
N GLU A 119 -4.48 8.46 -21.91
CA GLU A 119 -4.26 8.99 -23.27
C GLU A 119 -5.28 10.09 -23.61
N ARG A 120 -6.48 10.00 -23.03
CA ARG A 120 -7.58 10.96 -23.19
C ARG A 120 -8.31 11.16 -21.87
N GLY A 121 -8.84 12.37 -21.64
CA GLY A 121 -9.61 12.70 -20.45
C GLY A 121 -8.77 13.30 -19.33
N THR A 122 -9.37 13.41 -18.13
CA THR A 122 -8.74 14.03 -16.96
C THR A 122 -8.19 12.99 -15.99
N VAL A 123 -7.14 13.34 -15.25
CA VAL A 123 -6.58 12.46 -14.20
C VAL A 123 -7.64 12.05 -13.16
N PRO A 124 -8.51 12.94 -12.63
CA PRO A 124 -9.57 12.51 -11.71
C PRO A 124 -10.51 11.46 -12.31
N SER A 125 -10.93 11.62 -13.57
CA SER A 125 -11.78 10.64 -14.23
C SER A 125 -11.07 9.30 -14.46
N TRP A 126 -9.76 9.34 -14.72
CA TRP A 126 -8.93 8.15 -14.92
C TRP A 126 -8.82 7.32 -13.64
N VAL A 127 -8.41 7.93 -12.53
CA VAL A 127 -8.19 7.21 -11.26
C VAL A 127 -9.49 6.76 -10.58
N LEU A 128 -10.63 7.35 -10.95
CA LEU A 128 -11.96 6.91 -10.51
C LEU A 128 -12.62 5.94 -11.49
N GLY A 129 -12.02 5.74 -12.66
CA GLY A 129 -12.51 4.82 -13.69
C GLY A 129 -12.26 3.37 -13.32
N ARG A 130 -12.98 2.47 -13.99
CA ARG A 130 -12.66 1.05 -13.96
C ARG A 130 -11.54 0.76 -14.95
N PHE A 131 -10.74 -0.26 -14.64
CA PHE A 131 -9.80 -0.84 -15.59
C PHE A 131 -10.53 -1.39 -16.82
N ALA A 132 -9.89 -1.37 -17.97
CA ALA A 132 -10.43 -2.02 -19.16
C ALA A 132 -10.49 -3.55 -18.97
N PRO A 133 -11.37 -4.29 -19.68
CA PRO A 133 -11.52 -5.74 -19.47
C PRO A 133 -10.22 -6.55 -19.61
N ASP A 134 -9.33 -6.15 -20.51
CA ASP A 134 -8.00 -6.75 -20.72
C ASP A 134 -7.02 -6.39 -19.60
N GLU A 135 -7.11 -5.18 -19.04
CA GLU A 135 -6.37 -4.79 -17.84
C GLU A 135 -6.87 -5.55 -16.61
N GLU A 136 -8.19 -5.64 -16.40
CA GLU A 136 -8.82 -6.40 -15.31
C GLU A 136 -8.38 -7.87 -15.32
N ALA A 137 -8.32 -8.49 -16.51
CA ALA A 137 -7.85 -9.87 -16.67
C ALA A 137 -6.38 -10.06 -16.25
N ARG A 138 -5.57 -9.00 -16.29
CA ARG A 138 -4.14 -9.01 -15.92
C ARG A 138 -3.91 -8.67 -14.44
N LEU A 139 -4.86 -8.04 -13.76
CA LEU A 139 -4.73 -7.63 -12.36
C LEU A 139 -4.29 -8.77 -11.42
N PRO A 140 -4.80 -10.01 -11.50
CA PRO A 140 -4.37 -11.07 -10.59
C PRO A 140 -2.85 -11.37 -10.66
N ALA A 141 -2.27 -11.33 -11.86
CA ALA A 141 -0.83 -11.52 -12.05
C ALA A 141 -0.05 -10.32 -11.52
N ILE A 142 -0.50 -9.09 -11.81
CA ILE A 142 0.12 -7.86 -11.34
C ILE A 142 0.14 -7.80 -9.80
N LEU A 143 -0.98 -8.13 -9.15
CA LEU A 143 -1.09 -8.17 -7.69
C LEU A 143 -0.19 -9.26 -7.10
N THR A 144 0.00 -10.38 -7.80
CA THR A 144 0.94 -11.43 -7.40
C THR A 144 2.38 -10.93 -7.42
N GLU A 145 2.81 -10.23 -8.46
CA GLU A 145 4.16 -9.65 -8.54
C GLU A 145 4.39 -8.53 -7.52
N ALA A 146 3.38 -7.70 -7.28
CA ALA A 146 3.44 -6.66 -6.25
C ALA A 146 3.55 -7.26 -4.84
N ALA A 147 2.84 -8.36 -4.56
CA ALA A 147 2.96 -9.08 -3.31
C ALA A 147 4.37 -9.67 -3.12
N ARG A 148 5.01 -10.18 -4.18
CA ARG A 148 6.41 -10.62 -4.13
C ARG A 148 7.35 -9.46 -3.84
N THR A 149 7.19 -8.35 -4.57
CA THR A 149 7.98 -7.13 -4.36
C THR A 149 7.88 -6.65 -2.90
N PHE A 150 6.67 -6.67 -2.32
CA PHE A 150 6.44 -6.36 -0.91
C PHE A 150 7.20 -7.30 0.03
N LEU A 151 7.17 -8.61 -0.22
CA LEU A 151 7.91 -9.59 0.60
C LEU A 151 9.43 -9.38 0.50
N ASP A 152 9.95 -9.15 -0.71
CA ASP A 152 11.37 -8.94 -0.94
C ASP A 152 11.87 -7.68 -0.21
N MET A 153 11.07 -6.60 -0.22
CA MET A 153 11.38 -5.38 0.54
C MET A 153 11.54 -5.65 2.04
N LEU A 154 10.74 -6.57 2.59
CA LEU A 154 10.75 -6.89 4.02
C LEU A 154 11.86 -7.88 4.40
N GLN A 155 12.49 -8.53 3.44
CA GLN A 155 13.66 -9.39 3.66
C GLN A 155 14.99 -8.61 3.57
N GLN A 156 14.98 -7.43 2.95
CA GLN A 156 16.16 -6.59 2.73
C GLN A 156 16.36 -5.50 3.82
N GLN A 157 15.47 -5.44 4.81
CA GLN A 157 15.59 -4.59 6.00
C GLN A 157 15.92 -5.41 7.23
#